data_AF-A0A8K0D1T1-F1
#
_entry.id   AF-A0A8K0D1T1-F1
#
_cell.length_a   1.000
_cell.length_b   1.000
_cell.length_c   1.000
_cell.angle_alpha   90.00
_cell.angle_beta   90.00
_cell.angle_gamma   90.00
#
_symmetry.space_group_name_H-M   'P 1'
#
loop_
_entity.id
_entity.type
_entity.pdbx_description
1 polymer ?
#
loop_
_entity_poly.entity_id
_entity_poly.type
_entity_poly.pdbx_seq_one_letter_code
_entity_poly.pdbx_strand_id
1 'polypeptide(L)'
;MALDDKYIFEYDHILRKVINECTLNPSEVSQEETPWLYASNEKYPYEEVNFEKVGKWMIFPPEEKIDSIWNKIKESIKDGSLWSCKVSTSNYAIMIYTKDYTDIDDVIKVLQYLESTGLKSNRVIHYKTDQQTRSGIYAGRGRRASIYSSNTIRTTRKPHEDGQGDFLSWRRRDESSNSNAYFDRK
;
A
#
# COMPACT_ATOMS: atom_id res chain seq x y z
N MET A 1 1.60 -26.99 21.94
CA MET A 1 1.27 -26.65 20.54
C MET A 1 2.36 -25.71 20.07
N ALA A 2 3.18 -26.14 19.11
CA ALA A 2 4.23 -25.32 18.55
C ALA A 2 3.61 -24.23 17.67
N LEU A 3 3.92 -22.98 17.96
CA LEU A 3 3.75 -21.87 17.03
C LEU A 3 4.87 -22.06 15.99
N ASP A 4 4.52 -22.57 14.82
CA ASP A 4 5.47 -22.72 13.70
C ASP A 4 5.88 -21.31 13.22
N ASP A 5 7.19 -21.05 13.30
CA ASP A 5 7.87 -19.81 12.94
C ASP A 5 7.81 -19.54 11.41
N LYS A 6 6.80 -18.81 10.93
CA LYS A 6 6.72 -18.36 9.52
C LYS A 6 6.41 -16.87 9.40
N TYR A 7 7.42 -16.03 9.60
CA TYR A 7 7.34 -14.58 9.45
C TYR A 7 8.59 -14.04 8.74
N ILE A 8 8.43 -13.34 7.61
CA ILE A 8 9.52 -12.61 6.95
C ILE A 8 9.44 -11.15 7.36
N PHE A 9 10.48 -10.67 8.02
CA PHE A 9 10.82 -9.25 8.03
C PHE A 9 12.03 -9.02 7.13
N GLU A 10 11.91 -8.12 6.14
CA GLU A 10 13.07 -7.58 5.40
C GLU A 10 13.41 -6.23 6.06
N TYR A 11 14.63 -5.91 6.49
CA TYR A 11 15.99 -6.39 6.25
C TYR A 11 16.80 -6.02 7.50
N ASP A 12 17.51 -6.96 8.13
CA ASP A 12 18.52 -6.60 9.13
C ASP A 12 19.74 -6.05 8.40
N HIS A 13 19.98 -4.74 8.51
CA HIS A 13 21.07 -4.07 7.80
C HIS A 13 22.46 -4.42 8.32
N ILE A 14 22.57 -4.90 9.56
CA ILE A 14 23.81 -5.35 10.18
C ILE A 14 24.13 -6.78 9.71
N LEU A 15 23.12 -7.64 9.68
CA LEU A 15 23.28 -9.05 9.36
C LEU A 15 23.13 -9.37 7.87
N ARG A 16 22.51 -8.48 7.09
CA ARG A 16 22.10 -8.66 5.69
C ARG A 16 21.22 -9.91 5.47
N LYS A 17 20.30 -10.20 6.38
CA LYS A 17 19.44 -11.40 6.35
C LYS A 17 18.00 -11.04 6.70
N VAL A 18 17.08 -11.90 6.25
CA VAL A 18 15.73 -11.98 6.80
C VAL A 18 15.86 -12.53 8.22
N ILE A 19 15.31 -11.80 9.20
CA ILE A 19 15.18 -12.28 10.58
C ILE A 19 13.70 -12.27 10.96
N ASN A 20 13.28 -13.28 11.73
CA ASN A 20 11.87 -13.47 12.10
C ASN A 20 11.34 -12.42 13.09
N GLU A 21 12.15 -11.47 13.55
CA GLU A 21 11.70 -10.33 14.35
C GLU A 21 12.50 -9.08 13.94
N CYS A 22 11.93 -8.23 13.07
CA CYS A 22 12.49 -6.89 12.88
C CYS A 22 12.25 -6.07 14.15
N THR A 23 13.30 -5.90 14.93
CA THR A 23 13.30 -5.10 16.16
C THR A 23 13.49 -3.61 15.89
N LEU A 24 13.78 -3.22 14.64
CA LEU A 24 14.05 -1.83 14.27
C LEU A 24 12.76 -1.00 14.30
N ASN A 25 12.89 0.21 14.86
CA ASN A 25 11.90 1.26 14.76
C ASN A 25 12.29 2.28 13.67
N PRO A 26 11.33 2.84 12.92
CA PRO A 26 11.62 3.83 11.89
C PRO A 26 12.39 5.05 12.39
N SER A 27 12.20 5.46 13.66
CA SER A 27 12.90 6.59 14.26
C SER A 27 14.38 6.32 14.60
N GLU A 28 14.79 5.05 14.65
CA GLU A 28 16.11 4.62 15.10
C GLU A 28 17.11 4.39 13.96
N VAL A 29 16.66 4.50 12.70
CA VAL A 29 17.43 4.14 11.51
C VAL A 29 17.51 5.30 10.53
N SER A 30 18.69 5.51 9.95
CA SER A 30 18.85 6.54 8.94
C SER A 30 18.28 6.09 7.59
N GLN A 31 17.70 7.02 6.83
CA GLN A 31 17.29 6.79 5.45
C GLN A 31 18.43 6.34 4.53
N GLU A 32 19.68 6.70 4.86
CA GLU A 32 20.87 6.31 4.10
C GLU A 32 21.22 4.83 4.32
N GLU A 33 20.91 4.29 5.50
CA GLU A 33 21.15 2.90 5.86
C GLU A 33 20.03 2.00 5.35
N THR A 34 18.79 2.41 5.61
CA THR A 34 17.60 1.67 5.18
C THR A 34 16.45 2.65 4.91
N PRO A 35 16.15 3.00 3.65
CA PRO A 35 15.09 3.96 3.33
C PRO A 35 13.68 3.43 3.61
N TRP A 36 13.53 2.12 3.76
CA TRP A 36 12.27 1.43 4.01
C TRP A 36 12.47 0.24 4.94
N LEU A 37 11.60 0.10 5.94
CA LEU A 37 11.43 -1.13 6.70
C LEU A 37 10.21 -1.89 6.18
N TYR A 38 10.24 -3.21 6.22
CA TYR A 38 9.19 -4.08 5.69
C TYR A 38 8.73 -5.11 6.74
N ALA A 39 7.47 -5.49 6.65
CA ALA A 39 6.89 -6.59 7.41
C ALA A 39 5.87 -7.31 6.53
N SER A 40 5.92 -8.65 6.48
CA SER A 40 4.97 -9.45 5.69
C SER A 40 4.66 -10.78 6.38
N ASN A 41 3.45 -11.30 6.16
CA ASN A 41 3.01 -12.59 6.67
C ASN A 41 3.18 -13.68 5.60
N GLU A 42 4.06 -14.66 5.87
CA GLU A 42 4.41 -15.78 4.97
C GLU A 42 3.36 -16.87 4.82
N LYS A 43 2.27 -16.83 5.61
CA LYS A 43 1.12 -17.72 5.41
C LYS A 43 0.59 -17.67 3.97
N TYR A 44 0.93 -16.60 3.24
CA TYR A 44 0.61 -16.41 1.85
C TYR A 44 1.92 -16.36 1.04
N PRO A 45 2.31 -17.47 0.38
CA PRO A 45 3.54 -17.55 -0.40
C PRO A 45 3.59 -16.44 -1.43
N TYR A 46 4.76 -15.82 -1.58
CA TYR A 46 4.96 -14.69 -2.51
C TYR A 46 4.66 -15.11 -3.96
N GLU A 47 4.87 -16.38 -4.28
CA GLU A 47 4.64 -17.00 -5.58
C GLU A 47 3.15 -17.08 -5.96
N GLU A 48 2.25 -17.02 -4.98
CA GLU A 48 0.79 -17.05 -5.21
C GLU A 48 0.21 -15.64 -5.42
N VAL A 49 1.01 -14.60 -5.26
CA VAL A 49 0.55 -13.21 -5.36
C VAL A 49 0.70 -12.68 -6.78
N ASN A 50 -0.41 -12.23 -7.36
CA ASN A 50 -0.37 -11.48 -8.61
C ASN A 50 -0.01 -10.00 -8.34
N PHE A 51 1.26 -9.64 -8.51
CA PHE A 51 1.76 -8.28 -8.24
C PHE A 51 1.13 -7.16 -9.08
N GLU A 52 0.53 -7.47 -10.24
CA GLU A 52 -0.19 -6.47 -11.03
C GLU A 52 -1.54 -6.09 -10.41
N LYS A 53 -2.04 -6.91 -9.49
CA LYS A 53 -3.27 -6.68 -8.75
C LYS A 53 -3.07 -6.12 -7.34
N VAL A 54 -1.82 -6.02 -6.88
CA VAL A 54 -1.52 -5.47 -5.56
C VAL A 54 -1.84 -3.98 -5.50
N GLY A 55 -2.37 -3.55 -4.37
CA GLY A 55 -2.51 -2.13 -4.04
C GLY A 55 -2.33 -1.89 -2.54
N LYS A 56 -2.39 -0.62 -2.15
CA LYS A 56 -2.03 -0.19 -0.80
C LYS A 56 -2.89 0.96 -0.29
N TRP A 57 -3.26 0.87 0.98
CA TRP A 57 -3.65 2.02 1.79
C TRP A 57 -2.41 2.80 2.22
N MET A 58 -2.48 4.12 2.16
CA MET A 58 -1.38 5.00 2.54
C MET A 58 -1.76 5.82 3.76
N ILE A 59 -0.98 5.71 4.84
CA ILE A 59 -1.17 6.49 6.06
C ILE A 59 0.10 7.28 6.39
N PHE A 60 -0.10 8.46 7.00
CA PHE A 60 0.95 9.41 7.35
C PHE A 60 0.76 9.79 8.83
N PRO A 61 1.28 8.98 9.76
CA PRO A 61 1.18 9.27 11.17
C PRO A 61 2.08 10.45 11.58
N PRO A 62 1.81 11.08 12.73
CA PRO A 62 2.76 11.96 13.38
C PRO A 62 4.05 11.21 13.76
N GLU A 63 5.19 11.92 13.72
CA GLU A 63 6.51 11.38 14.08
C GLU A 63 6.51 10.77 15.48
N GLU A 64 5.90 11.42 16.46
CA GLU A 64 5.86 10.94 17.85
C GLU A 64 5.07 9.63 18.04
N LYS A 65 4.35 9.17 17.01
CA LYS A 65 3.58 7.92 17.02
C LYS A 65 4.14 6.85 16.09
N ILE A 66 5.14 7.15 15.26
CA ILE A 66 5.57 6.28 14.17
C ILE A 66 5.94 4.88 14.66
N ASP A 67 6.78 4.79 15.70
CA ASP A 67 7.25 3.52 16.23
C ASP A 67 6.11 2.72 16.88
N SER A 68 5.23 3.40 17.62
CA SER A 68 4.08 2.76 18.25
C SER A 68 3.10 2.18 17.22
N ILE A 69 2.89 2.88 16.10
CA ILE A 69 2.02 2.43 15.01
C ILE A 69 2.71 1.31 14.24
N TRP A 70 4.00 1.43 13.96
CA TRP A 70 4.78 0.40 13.30
C TRP A 70 4.78 -0.91 14.08
N ASN A 71 5.00 -0.85 15.40
CA ASN A 71 4.95 -2.04 16.26
C ASN A 71 3.57 -2.70 16.25
N LYS A 72 2.47 -1.93 16.33
CA LYS A 72 1.12 -2.49 16.18
C LYS A 72 0.88 -3.15 14.83
N ILE A 73 1.39 -2.56 13.74
CA ILE A 73 1.31 -3.16 12.40
C ILE A 73 2.06 -4.48 12.35
N LYS A 74 3.27 -4.57 12.93
CA LYS A 74 4.03 -5.82 13.00
C LYS A 74 3.23 -6.90 13.72
N GLU A 75 2.60 -6.60 14.85
CA GLU A 75 1.71 -7.54 15.56
C GLU A 75 0.49 -7.94 14.72
N SER A 76 -0.13 -6.98 14.03
CA SER A 76 -1.27 -7.24 13.12
C SER A 76 -0.88 -8.09 11.91
N ILE A 77 0.38 -8.04 11.49
CA ILE A 77 0.92 -8.91 10.45
C ILE A 77 1.20 -10.29 11.04
N LYS A 78 1.76 -10.35 12.25
CA LYS A 78 2.05 -11.59 12.98
C LYS A 78 0.78 -12.43 13.24
N ASP A 79 -0.33 -11.79 13.59
CA ASP A 79 -1.61 -12.45 13.81
C ASP A 79 -2.41 -12.77 12.53
N GLY A 80 -1.96 -12.24 11.38
CA GLY A 80 -2.58 -12.45 10.06
C GLY A 80 -3.77 -11.54 9.74
N SER A 81 -4.02 -10.51 10.55
CA SER A 81 -5.01 -9.46 10.27
C SER A 81 -4.59 -8.59 9.08
N LEU A 82 -3.30 -8.35 8.92
CA LEU A 82 -2.70 -7.65 7.79
C LEU A 82 -1.74 -8.59 7.04
N TRP A 83 -1.60 -8.38 5.72
CA TRP A 83 -0.74 -9.21 4.89
C TRP A 83 0.69 -8.67 4.78
N SER A 84 0.87 -7.44 4.31
CA SER A 84 2.18 -6.86 4.08
C SER A 84 2.15 -5.35 4.30
N CYS A 85 3.28 -4.80 4.75
CA CYS A 85 3.47 -3.39 4.99
C CYS A 85 4.91 -2.96 4.73
N LYS A 86 5.09 -1.69 4.35
CA LYS A 86 6.38 -1.01 4.45
C LYS A 86 6.23 0.39 5.04
N VAL A 87 7.28 0.86 5.70
CA VAL A 87 7.35 2.19 6.30
C VAL A 87 8.62 2.89 5.86
N SER A 88 8.50 4.16 5.45
CA SER A 88 9.65 4.99 5.10
C SER A 88 10.34 5.49 6.37
N THR A 89 11.66 5.49 6.37
CA THR A 89 12.49 6.01 7.47
C THR A 89 12.80 7.50 7.32
N SER A 90 12.43 8.12 6.19
CA SER A 90 12.68 9.55 5.94
C SER A 90 11.47 10.43 6.21
N ASN A 91 10.28 9.97 5.82
CA ASN A 91 9.04 10.75 5.93
C ASN A 91 7.91 10.01 6.64
N TYR A 92 8.21 8.83 7.20
CA TYR A 92 7.28 8.02 7.98
C TYR A 92 5.98 7.65 7.26
N ALA A 93 5.98 7.67 5.92
CA ALA A 93 4.87 7.16 5.13
C ALA A 93 4.77 5.64 5.29
N ILE A 94 3.58 5.16 5.65
CA ILE A 94 3.29 3.74 5.83
C ILE A 94 2.35 3.27 4.71
N MET A 95 2.72 2.16 4.08
CA MET A 95 1.98 1.53 3.00
C MET A 95 1.48 0.16 3.46
N ILE A 96 0.18 -0.01 3.62
CA ILE A 96 -0.46 -1.27 4.03
C ILE A 96 -1.11 -1.93 2.81
N TYR A 97 -0.67 -3.12 2.45
CA TYR A 97 -1.01 -3.76 1.19
C TYR A 97 -2.21 -4.71 1.28
N THR A 98 -2.95 -4.81 0.18
CA THR A 98 -3.85 -5.92 -0.12
C THR A 98 -3.44 -6.60 -1.42
N LYS A 99 -3.78 -7.88 -1.57
CA LYS A 99 -3.25 -8.72 -2.67
C LYS A 99 -3.95 -8.47 -4.00
N ASP A 100 -5.22 -8.10 -3.95
CA ASP A 100 -6.03 -7.83 -5.12
C ASP A 100 -6.89 -6.59 -4.87
N TYR A 101 -6.61 -5.50 -5.58
CA TYR A 101 -7.39 -4.27 -5.48
C TYR A 101 -8.82 -4.44 -6.00
N THR A 102 -9.10 -5.46 -6.81
CA THR A 102 -10.45 -5.78 -7.30
C THR A 102 -11.30 -6.54 -6.29
N ASP A 103 -10.67 -7.13 -5.26
CA ASP A 103 -11.35 -7.67 -4.08
C ASP A 103 -11.73 -6.52 -3.13
N ILE A 104 -12.83 -5.84 -3.47
CA ILE A 104 -13.32 -4.69 -2.72
C ILE A 104 -13.65 -5.08 -1.28
N ASP A 105 -14.08 -6.31 -1.03
CA ASP A 105 -14.45 -6.78 0.29
C ASP A 105 -13.20 -6.90 1.19
N ASP A 106 -12.07 -7.41 0.66
CA ASP A 106 -10.77 -7.40 1.37
C ASP A 106 -10.23 -5.98 1.58
N VAL A 107 -10.32 -5.12 0.57
CA VAL A 107 -9.87 -3.71 0.68
C VAL A 107 -10.66 -2.96 1.77
N ILE A 108 -11.98 -3.17 1.85
CA ILE A 108 -12.85 -2.61 2.90
C ILE A 108 -12.54 -3.23 4.26
N LYS A 109 -12.32 -4.54 4.33
CA LYS A 109 -11.98 -5.25 5.57
C LYS A 109 -10.69 -4.69 6.18
N VAL A 110 -9.65 -4.49 5.37
CA VAL A 110 -8.40 -3.86 5.83
C VAL A 110 -8.65 -2.43 6.29
N LEU A 111 -9.45 -1.62 5.57
CA LEU A 111 -9.80 -0.27 6.01
C LEU A 111 -10.53 -0.27 7.37
N GLN A 112 -11.50 -1.16 7.56
CA GLN A 112 -12.23 -1.32 8.82
C GLN A 112 -11.28 -1.70 9.97
N TYR A 113 -10.33 -2.59 9.71
CA TYR A 113 -9.32 -2.95 10.70
C TYR A 113 -8.46 -1.74 11.11
N LEU A 114 -8.01 -0.95 10.13
CA LEU A 114 -7.24 0.27 10.41
C LEU A 114 -8.04 1.31 11.22
N GLU A 115 -9.36 1.35 11.02
CA GLU A 115 -10.29 2.20 11.78
C GLU A 115 -10.49 1.72 13.21
N SER A 116 -10.81 0.43 13.40
CA SER A 116 -11.16 -0.13 14.71
C SER A 116 -9.97 -0.23 15.66
N THR A 117 -8.76 -0.37 15.13
CA THR A 117 -7.52 -0.47 15.91
C THR A 117 -6.86 0.89 16.17
N GLY A 118 -7.38 1.97 15.56
CA GLY A 118 -6.77 3.29 15.62
C GLY A 118 -5.42 3.41 14.90
N LEU A 119 -5.09 2.47 14.02
CA LEU A 119 -3.89 2.52 13.18
C LEU A 119 -3.94 3.67 12.17
N LYS A 120 -5.14 4.00 11.66
CA LYS A 120 -5.35 5.23 10.89
C LYS A 120 -5.94 6.34 11.75
N SER A 121 -5.58 7.59 11.44
CA SER A 121 -6.22 8.75 12.05
C SER A 121 -7.66 8.95 11.55
N ASN A 122 -8.34 9.99 12.04
CA ASN A 122 -9.65 10.40 11.53
C ASN A 122 -9.59 11.07 10.14
N ARG A 123 -8.39 11.27 9.58
CA ARG A 123 -8.21 11.84 8.25
C ARG A 123 -8.57 10.82 7.17
N VAL A 124 -8.99 11.34 6.02
CA VAL A 124 -9.20 10.56 4.81
C VAL A 124 -7.87 9.98 4.36
N ILE A 125 -7.83 8.67 4.17
CA ILE A 125 -6.73 7.94 3.55
C ILE A 125 -7.13 7.46 2.16
N HIS A 126 -6.12 7.26 1.32
CA HIS A 126 -6.29 6.90 -0.10
C HIS A 126 -5.66 5.55 -0.39
N TYR A 127 -6.26 4.84 -1.35
CA TYR A 127 -5.79 3.56 -1.84
C TYR A 127 -5.27 3.70 -3.28
N LYS A 128 -4.09 3.16 -3.55
CA LYS A 128 -3.42 3.23 -4.86
C LYS A 128 -2.93 1.85 -5.29
N THR A 129 -2.98 1.55 -6.59
CA THR A 129 -2.37 0.31 -7.10
C THR A 129 -0.85 0.43 -7.20
N ASP A 130 -0.15 -0.70 -7.10
CA ASP A 130 1.30 -0.73 -7.33
C ASP A 130 1.64 -0.35 -8.76
N GLN A 131 0.80 -0.74 -9.72
CA GLN A 131 0.94 -0.35 -11.12
C GLN A 131 0.92 1.18 -11.31
N GLN A 132 0.00 1.91 -10.67
CA GLN A 132 0.00 3.39 -10.72
C GLN A 132 1.28 4.00 -10.13
N THR A 133 1.92 3.31 -9.19
CA THR A 133 3.22 3.72 -8.63
C THR A 133 4.36 3.45 -9.61
N ARG A 134 4.39 2.27 -10.24
CA ARG A 134 5.39 1.89 -11.25
C ARG A 134 5.33 2.78 -12.50
N SER A 135 4.13 3.23 -12.90
CA SER A 135 3.94 4.13 -14.03
C SER A 135 4.22 5.62 -13.72
N GLY A 136 4.72 5.96 -12.52
CA GLY A 136 5.06 7.33 -12.15
C GLY A 136 3.86 8.28 -12.04
N ILE A 137 2.64 7.73 -11.86
CA ILE A 137 1.42 8.54 -11.76
C ILE A 137 1.34 9.11 -10.35
N TYR A 138 1.76 10.36 -10.18
CA TYR A 138 1.57 11.12 -8.94
C TYR A 138 0.35 12.03 -9.06
N ALA A 139 -0.24 12.39 -7.92
CA ALA A 139 -1.34 13.35 -7.90
C ALA A 139 -0.83 14.69 -8.43
N GLY A 140 -1.46 15.19 -9.50
CA GLY A 140 -1.04 16.41 -10.19
C GLY A 140 -1.88 16.66 -11.43
N ARG A 141 -2.04 17.94 -11.82
CA ARG A 141 -2.77 18.39 -13.03
C ARG A 141 -4.13 17.69 -13.25
N GLY A 142 -4.98 17.64 -12.23
CA GLY A 142 -6.34 17.07 -12.33
C GLY A 142 -6.44 15.55 -12.36
N ARG A 143 -5.31 14.81 -12.26
CA ARG A 143 -5.29 13.34 -12.19
C ARG A 143 -5.35 12.87 -10.74
N ARG A 144 -6.34 12.01 -10.43
CA ARG A 144 -6.40 11.29 -9.15
C ARG A 144 -5.48 10.08 -9.24
N ALA A 145 -4.41 10.09 -8.45
CA ALA A 145 -3.46 8.98 -8.33
C ALA A 145 -3.93 7.90 -7.31
N SER A 146 -5.22 7.86 -6.99
CA SER A 146 -5.84 6.86 -6.11
C SER A 146 -7.10 6.31 -6.77
N ILE A 147 -7.37 5.03 -6.58
CA ILE A 147 -8.57 4.35 -7.09
C ILE A 147 -9.67 4.24 -6.05
N TYR A 148 -9.31 4.25 -4.75
CA TYR A 148 -10.28 4.31 -3.66
C TYR A 148 -9.91 5.38 -2.64
N SER A 149 -10.95 5.82 -1.91
CA SER A 149 -10.85 6.68 -0.74
C SER A 149 -11.63 6.06 0.41
N SER A 150 -11.10 6.18 1.62
CA SER A 150 -11.74 5.69 2.85
C SER A 150 -13.17 6.21 3.04
N ASN A 151 -13.49 7.40 2.53
CA ASN A 151 -14.84 7.98 2.62
C ASN A 151 -15.82 7.37 1.62
N THR A 152 -15.36 6.93 0.45
CA THR A 152 -16.26 6.60 -0.69
C THR A 152 -16.30 5.12 -0.98
N ILE A 153 -15.30 4.34 -0.58
CA ILE A 153 -15.17 2.93 -0.98
C ILE A 153 -16.38 2.08 -0.59
N ARG A 154 -16.98 2.35 0.58
CA ARG A 154 -18.18 1.65 1.08
C ARG A 154 -19.44 1.91 0.27
N THR A 155 -19.44 3.00 -0.49
CA THR A 155 -20.54 3.40 -1.38
C THR A 155 -20.22 3.17 -2.85
N THR A 156 -19.00 2.72 -3.14
CA THR A 156 -18.57 2.41 -4.50
C THR A 156 -19.28 1.12 -4.92
N ARG A 157 -20.12 1.19 -5.95
CA ARG A 157 -20.82 0.01 -6.48
C ARG A 157 -19.77 -0.99 -6.98
N LYS A 158 -19.98 -2.29 -6.70
CA LYS A 158 -19.20 -3.37 -7.32
C LYS A 158 -19.25 -3.16 -8.85
N PRO A 159 -18.12 -3.24 -9.59
CA PRO A 159 -18.18 -3.33 -11.04
C PRO A 159 -19.12 -4.48 -11.42
N HIS A 160 -20.05 -4.25 -12.34
CA HIS A 160 -20.95 -5.28 -12.86
C HIS A 160 -20.11 -6.46 -13.39
N GLU A 161 -20.53 -7.70 -13.09
CA GLU A 161 -19.83 -8.96 -13.46
C GLU A 161 -19.74 -9.19 -14.97
N ASP A 162 -20.54 -8.47 -15.74
CA ASP A 162 -20.48 -8.38 -17.18
C ASP A 162 -19.45 -7.31 -17.53
N GLY A 163 -18.23 -7.76 -17.87
CA GLY A 163 -16.98 -6.99 -18.08
C GLY A 163 -16.99 -5.87 -19.12
N GLN A 164 -17.93 -4.94 -19.00
CA GLN A 164 -18.06 -3.68 -19.73
C GLN A 164 -18.24 -2.48 -18.76
N GLY A 165 -18.04 -2.69 -17.46
CA GLY A 165 -17.84 -1.62 -16.49
C GLY A 165 -16.48 -0.96 -16.72
N ASP A 166 -16.51 0.26 -17.24
CA ASP A 166 -15.43 1.03 -17.85
C ASP A 166 -14.16 1.24 -16.97
N PHE A 167 -13.40 0.17 -16.73
CA PHE A 167 -12.04 0.20 -16.18
C PHE A 167 -11.08 0.98 -17.08
N LEU A 168 -11.51 1.32 -18.30
CA LEU A 168 -10.76 2.06 -19.33
C LEU A 168 -11.25 3.50 -19.53
N SER A 169 -12.24 3.99 -18.79
CA SER A 169 -12.70 5.39 -18.93
C SER A 169 -11.62 6.42 -18.56
N TRP A 170 -10.60 6.03 -17.78
CA TRP A 170 -9.43 6.87 -17.53
C TRP A 170 -8.47 6.93 -18.73
N ARG A 171 -8.46 5.91 -19.60
CA ARG A 171 -7.57 5.82 -20.77
C ARG A 171 -8.08 6.65 -21.95
N ARG A 172 -9.41 6.78 -22.12
CA ARG A 172 -10.01 7.49 -23.27
C ARG A 172 -9.99 9.02 -23.18
N ARG A 173 -9.72 9.64 -22.02
CA ARG A 173 -9.69 11.11 -21.92
C ARG A 173 -8.38 11.75 -22.38
N ASP A 174 -7.29 10.99 -22.45
CA ASP A 174 -5.97 11.54 -22.80
C ASP A 174 -5.61 11.42 -24.30
N GLU A 175 -6.26 10.52 -25.06
CA GLU A 175 -5.97 10.35 -26.50
C GLU A 175 -6.66 11.38 -27.40
N SER A 176 -7.73 12.03 -26.95
CA SER A 176 -8.44 13.05 -27.76
C SER A 176 -7.80 14.45 -27.72
N SER A 177 -6.67 14.62 -27.03
CA SER A 177 -6.06 15.94 -26.80
C SER A 177 -4.62 16.06 -27.31
N ASN A 178 -4.14 15.16 -28.17
CA ASN A 178 -2.79 15.31 -28.74
C ASN A 178 -2.62 14.79 -30.18
N SER A 179 -3.49 15.26 -31.08
CA SER A 179 -3.23 15.23 -32.52
C SER A 179 -3.36 16.65 -33.08
N ASN A 180 -2.38 17.52 -32.77
CA ASN A 180 -1.99 18.71 -33.55
C ASN A 180 -1.14 19.66 -32.68
N ALA A 181 0.15 19.35 -32.52
CA ALA A 181 1.21 20.34 -32.31
C ALA A 181 2.54 19.59 -32.36
N TYR A 182 3.59 20.24 -32.86
CA TYR A 182 4.94 19.70 -33.08
C TYR A 182 5.15 18.98 -34.42
N PHE A 183 4.71 19.63 -35.49
CA PHE A 183 5.67 19.93 -36.56
C PHE A 183 6.08 21.40 -36.41
N ASP A 184 7.36 21.65 -36.71
CA ASP A 184 7.96 22.95 -37.00
C ASP A 184 8.52 23.76 -35.80
N ARG A 185 9.82 23.63 -35.55
CA ARG A 185 10.80 24.62 -36.04
C ARG A 185 12.25 24.19 -35.81
N LYS A 186 13.05 24.48 -36.84
CA LYS A 186 14.52 24.47 -36.88
C LYS A 186 15.12 25.49 -35.92
#